data_AF-A0A1Y1KTU7-F1
#
_entry.id   AF-A0A1Y1KTU7-F1
#
_cell.length_a   1.000
_cell.length_b   1.000
_cell.length_c   1.000
_cell.angle_alpha   90.00
_cell.angle_beta   90.00
_cell.angle_gamma   90.00
#
_symmetry.space_group_name_H-M   'P 1'
#
loop_
_entity.id
_entity.type
_entity.pdbx_description
1 polymer ?
#
loop_
_entity_poly.entity_id
_entity_poly.type
_entity_poly.pdbx_seq_one_letter_code
_entity_poly.pdbx_strand_id
1 'polypeptide(L)'
;CDQCDYATHTKRNLKEHLLKHSSKVLKCSHCDYTSYNKSNFKRHLLTHKSFKDFKCDQCDYATHTKRNLKEHLLKHKPCKDLKCSYCDYATYRKSDLKTHLL
;
A
#
# COMPACT_ATOMS: atom_id res chain seq x y z
N CYS A 1 -4.43 4.16 -22.32
CA CYS A 1 -5.83 4.45 -21.96
C CYS A 1 -6.43 5.09 -23.19
N ASP A 2 -7.72 4.96 -23.45
CA ASP A 2 -8.37 5.63 -24.58
C ASP A 2 -8.62 7.13 -24.30
N GLN A 3 -8.52 7.55 -23.04
CA GLN A 3 -8.82 8.91 -22.58
C GLN A 3 -7.58 9.71 -22.12
N CYS A 4 -6.41 9.08 -22.06
CA CYS A 4 -5.13 9.74 -21.73
C CYS A 4 -3.92 8.85 -22.07
N ASP A 5 -2.71 9.40 -21.89
CA ASP A 5 -1.44 8.73 -22.19
C ASP A 5 -1.06 7.59 -21.22
N TYR A 6 -1.88 7.28 -20.22
CA TYR A 6 -1.59 6.20 -19.28
C TYR A 6 -1.52 4.84 -19.97
N ALA A 7 -0.37 4.17 -19.88
CA ALA A 7 -0.16 2.82 -20.41
C ALA A 7 0.08 1.79 -19.29
N THR A 8 -0.39 0.56 -19.49
CA THR A 8 -0.10 -0.56 -18.61
C THR A 8 -0.21 -1.89 -19.35
N HIS A 9 0.64 -2.85 -19.00
CA HIS A 9 0.62 -4.19 -19.58
C HIS A 9 -0.46 -5.10 -18.97
N THR A 10 -1.23 -4.65 -17.96
CA THR A 10 -2.20 -5.49 -17.26
C THR A 10 -3.63 -4.96 -17.37
N LYS A 11 -4.56 -5.83 -17.76
CA LYS A 11 -6.00 -5.51 -17.83
C LYS A 11 -6.56 -5.02 -16.49
N ARG A 12 -6.07 -5.56 -15.37
CA ARG A 12 -6.47 -5.17 -14.01
C ARG A 12 -6.13 -3.70 -13.74
N ASN A 13 -4.89 -3.28 -14.02
CA ASN A 13 -4.48 -1.91 -13.77
C ASN A 13 -5.19 -0.94 -14.73
N LEU A 14 -5.46 -1.34 -15.97
CA LEU A 14 -6.24 -0.52 -16.89
C LEU A 14 -7.66 -0.30 -16.36
N LYS A 15 -8.35 -1.37 -15.90
CA LYS A 15 -9.68 -1.25 -15.26
C LYS A 15 -9.65 -0.33 -14.04
N GLU A 16 -8.65 -0.47 -13.17
CA GLU A 16 -8.50 0.40 -11.99
C GLU A 16 -8.23 1.85 -12.38
N HIS A 17 -7.40 2.07 -13.40
CA HIS A 17 -7.11 3.40 -13.93
C HIS A 17 -8.37 4.06 -14.50
N LEU A 18 -9.18 3.34 -15.28
CA LEU A 18 -10.43 3.86 -15.84
C LEU A 18 -11.41 4.35 -14.77
N LEU A 19 -11.33 3.85 -13.54
CA LEU A 19 -12.13 4.38 -12.43
C LEU A 19 -11.83 5.86 -12.15
N LYS A 20 -10.60 6.35 -12.43
CA LYS A 20 -10.24 7.75 -12.26
C LYS A 20 -10.91 8.67 -13.29
N HIS A 21 -11.29 8.12 -14.44
CA HIS A 21 -12.06 8.82 -15.46
C HIS A 21 -13.57 8.78 -15.18
N SER A 22 -14.02 8.00 -14.19
CA SER A 22 -15.42 7.99 -13.76
C SER A 22 -15.75 9.25 -12.96
N SER A 23 -16.93 9.82 -13.18
CA SER A 23 -17.44 10.94 -12.38
C SER A 23 -17.89 10.53 -10.97
N LYS A 24 -18.02 9.23 -10.70
CA LYS A 24 -18.53 8.72 -9.41
C LYS A 24 -17.40 8.43 -8.43
N VAL A 25 -17.15 9.38 -7.53
CA VAL A 25 -16.29 9.21 -6.36
C VAL A 25 -17.05 8.60 -5.17
N LEU A 26 -16.37 7.75 -4.39
CA LEU A 26 -16.81 7.35 -3.06
C LEU A 26 -16.30 8.40 -2.06
N LYS A 27 -17.22 9.08 -1.36
CA LYS A 27 -16.90 10.09 -0.35
C LYS A 27 -17.04 9.50 1.06
N CYS A 28 -16.10 9.80 1.94
CA CYS A 28 -16.21 9.42 3.34
C CYS A 28 -17.24 10.31 4.03
N SER A 29 -18.02 9.74 4.96
CA SER A 29 -18.98 10.49 5.79
C SER A 29 -18.34 11.14 7.02
N HIS A 30 -17.08 10.82 7.33
CA HIS A 30 -16.40 11.25 8.56
C HIS A 30 -15.26 12.24 8.30
N CYS A 31 -14.83 12.41 7.06
CA CYS A 31 -13.79 13.37 6.65
C CYS A 31 -13.83 13.61 5.13
N ASP A 32 -12.95 14.49 4.63
CA ASP A 32 -12.91 14.88 3.21
C ASP A 32 -12.27 13.84 2.28
N TYR A 33 -11.96 12.63 2.78
CA TYR A 33 -11.35 11.59 1.96
C TYR A 33 -12.30 11.11 0.85
N THR A 34 -11.77 11.03 -0.37
CA THR A 34 -12.49 10.49 -1.53
C THR A 34 -11.66 9.41 -2.24
N SER A 35 -12.35 8.48 -2.90
CA SER A 35 -11.68 7.46 -3.72
C SER A 35 -12.57 6.96 -4.85
N TYR A 36 -11.97 6.71 -6.01
CA TYR A 36 -12.61 5.99 -7.11
C TYR A 36 -12.55 4.47 -6.93
N ASN A 37 -11.64 3.96 -6.08
CA ASN A 37 -11.43 2.54 -5.86
C ASN A 37 -12.12 2.08 -4.57
N LYS A 38 -13.13 1.21 -4.71
CA LYS A 38 -13.91 0.64 -3.60
C LYS A 38 -13.06 -0.06 -2.54
N SER A 39 -11.99 -0.76 -2.94
CA SER A 39 -11.09 -1.44 -2.00
C SER A 39 -10.27 -0.44 -1.20
N ASN A 40 -9.80 0.64 -1.83
CA ASN A 40 -9.09 1.71 -1.13
C ASN A 40 -10.02 2.45 -0.17
N PHE A 41 -11.25 2.74 -0.60
CA PHE A 41 -12.27 3.35 0.24
C PHE A 41 -12.59 2.50 1.47
N LYS A 42 -12.85 1.19 1.30
CA LYS A 42 -13.06 0.26 2.42
C LYS A 42 -11.88 0.24 3.40
N ARG A 43 -10.64 0.23 2.88
CA ARG A 43 -9.44 0.29 3.72
C ARG A 43 -9.35 1.62 4.49
N HIS A 44 -9.68 2.72 3.83
CA HIS A 44 -9.73 4.04 4.48
C HIS A 44 -10.75 4.05 5.63
N LEU A 45 -11.95 3.48 5.46
CA LEU A 45 -12.94 3.42 6.54
C LEU A 45 -12.42 2.76 7.83
N LEU A 46 -11.41 1.89 7.73
CA LEU A 46 -10.79 1.30 8.91
C LEU A 46 -10.01 2.32 9.76
N THR A 47 -9.56 3.45 9.20
CA THR A 47 -8.85 4.49 9.97
C THR A 47 -9.78 5.24 10.92
N HIS A 48 -11.09 5.17 10.71
CA HIS A 48 -12.10 5.73 11.61
C HIS A 48 -12.48 4.78 12.74
N LYS A 49 -12.02 3.52 12.71
CA LYS A 49 -12.21 2.60 13.83
C LYS A 49 -11.21 2.94 14.93
N SER A 50 -11.67 2.95 16.18
CA SER A 50 -10.83 3.16 17.36
C SER A 50 -9.90 1.98 17.65
N PHE A 51 -10.22 0.78 17.17
CA PHE A 51 -9.44 -0.43 17.41
C PHE A 51 -8.72 -0.95 16.15
N LYS A 52 -7.54 -1.51 16.37
CA LYS A 52 -6.66 -2.09 15.36
C LYS A 52 -6.73 -3.61 15.47
N ASP A 53 -7.20 -4.26 14.40
CA ASP A 53 -7.47 -5.71 14.35
C ASP A 53 -6.20 -6.57 14.35
N PHE A 54 -5.09 -6.03 13.85
CA PHE A 54 -3.85 -6.79 13.65
C PHE A 54 -2.77 -6.26 14.59
N LYS A 55 -2.45 -7.05 15.62
CA LYS A 55 -1.42 -6.76 16.61
C LYS A 55 -0.15 -7.55 16.30
N CYS A 56 1.00 -6.95 16.56
CA CYS A 56 2.28 -7.65 16.61
C CYS A 56 2.36 -8.48 17.89
N ASP A 57 2.97 -9.65 17.80
CA ASP A 57 3.22 -10.54 18.94
C ASP A 57 4.56 -10.23 19.65
N GLN A 58 5.40 -9.40 19.04
CA GLN A 58 6.75 -9.07 19.52
C GLN A 58 6.88 -7.64 20.07
N CYS A 59 5.87 -6.79 19.90
CA CYS A 59 5.83 -5.43 20.45
C CYS A 59 4.40 -4.86 20.43
N ASP A 60 4.22 -3.64 20.96
CA ASP A 60 2.90 -2.98 21.04
C ASP A 60 2.36 -2.45 19.69
N TYR A 61 3.04 -2.72 18.58
CA TYR A 61 2.57 -2.27 17.28
C TYR A 61 1.25 -2.94 16.89
N ALA A 62 0.28 -2.13 16.47
CA ALA A 62 -0.97 -2.60 15.91
C ALA A 62 -1.37 -1.78 14.67
N THR A 63 -2.13 -2.42 13.77
CA THR A 63 -2.60 -1.82 12.53
C THR A 63 -3.97 -2.35 12.11
N HIS A 64 -4.66 -1.63 11.23
CA HIS A 64 -5.95 -2.05 10.70
C HIS A 64 -5.85 -3.03 9.52
N THR A 65 -4.64 -3.33 9.02
CA THR A 65 -4.49 -4.21 7.85
C THR A 65 -3.40 -5.25 8.00
N LYS A 66 -3.72 -6.49 7.61
CA LYS A 66 -2.75 -7.61 7.57
C LYS A 66 -1.50 -7.29 6.74
N ARG A 67 -1.65 -6.53 5.65
CA ARG A 67 -0.51 -6.11 4.81
C ARG A 67 0.51 -5.30 5.60
N ASN A 68 0.04 -4.28 6.32
CA ASN A 68 0.92 -3.43 7.11
C ASN A 68 1.56 -4.21 8.27
N LEU A 69 0.84 -5.17 8.88
CA LEU A 69 1.43 -6.03 9.91
C LEU A 69 2.56 -6.88 9.32
N LYS A 70 2.35 -7.54 8.18
CA LYS A 70 3.40 -8.31 7.49
C LYS A 70 4.64 -7.47 7.17
N GLU A 71 4.43 -6.24 6.70
CA GLU A 71 5.51 -5.31 6.40
C GLU A 71 6.23 -4.83 7.66
N HIS A 72 5.50 -4.63 8.76
CA HIS A 72 6.06 -4.31 10.07
C HIS A 72 6.91 -5.46 10.61
N LEU A 73 6.46 -6.71 10.49
CA LEU A 73 7.20 -7.90 10.95
C LEU A 73 8.58 -8.04 10.30
N LEU A 74 8.79 -7.41 9.13
CA LEU A 74 10.12 -7.36 8.52
C LEU A 74 11.16 -6.63 9.38
N LYS A 75 10.73 -5.70 10.25
CA LYS A 75 11.61 -4.98 11.18
C LYS A 75 12.13 -5.87 12.32
N HIS A 76 11.42 -6.95 12.63
CA HIS A 76 11.81 -7.93 13.63
C HIS A 76 12.74 -9.01 13.09
N LYS A 77 12.97 -9.04 11.77
CA LYS A 77 13.95 -9.96 11.19
C LYS A 77 15.37 -9.57 11.64
N PRO A 78 16.24 -10.54 11.90
CA PRO A 78 17.61 -10.28 12.36
C PRO A 78 18.51 -9.69 11.27
N CYS A 79 18.18 -9.90 9.99
CA CYS A 79 19.02 -9.46 8.87
C CYS A 79 18.21 -8.94 7.69
N LYS A 80 18.80 -7.97 6.99
CA LYS A 80 18.31 -7.40 5.75
C LYS A 80 18.68 -8.31 4.58
N ASP A 81 17.72 -9.14 4.19
CA ASP A 81 17.90 -10.17 3.14
C ASP A 81 18.11 -9.58 1.73
N LEU A 82 17.78 -8.30 1.50
CA LEU A 82 17.87 -7.67 0.18
C LEU A 82 19.07 -6.72 0.14
N LYS A 83 20.14 -7.14 -0.54
CA LYS A 83 21.38 -6.39 -0.68
C LYS A 83 21.52 -5.77 -2.07
N CYS A 84 22.14 -4.61 -2.13
CA CYS A 84 22.60 -4.01 -3.38
C CYS A 84 23.81 -4.79 -3.90
N SER A 85 23.89 -4.98 -5.22
CA SER A 85 25.03 -5.64 -5.85
C SER A 85 26.25 -4.72 -6.05
N TYR A 86 26.09 -3.42 -5.82
CA TYR A 86 27.10 -2.40 -6.14
C TYR A 86 27.66 -1.66 -4.92
N CYS A 87 27.06 -1.83 -3.74
CA CYS A 87 27.50 -1.21 -2.49
C CYS A 87 26.95 -1.96 -1.28
N ASP A 88 27.33 -1.52 -0.07
CA ASP A 88 26.93 -2.16 1.19
C ASP A 88 25.46 -1.89 1.60
N TYR A 89 24.67 -1.24 0.75
CA TYR A 89 23.27 -0.99 1.04
C TYR A 89 22.49 -2.30 1.15
N ALA A 90 21.74 -2.44 2.24
CA ALA A 90 20.79 -3.53 2.44
C ALA A 90 19.46 -3.01 2.98
N THR A 91 18.38 -3.71 2.69
CA THR A 91 17.02 -3.43 3.15
C THR A 91 16.21 -4.71 3.38
N TYR A 92 15.10 -4.60 4.10
CA TYR A 92 14.11 -5.67 4.23
C TYR A 92 13.04 -5.62 3.12
N ARG A 93 12.95 -4.50 2.39
CA ARG A 93 11.84 -4.22 1.46
C ARG A 93 12.32 -4.11 0.02
N LYS A 94 11.65 -4.85 -0.88
CA LYS A 94 11.96 -4.83 -2.33
C LYS A 94 11.75 -3.45 -2.95
N SER A 95 10.75 -2.71 -2.48
CA SER A 95 10.49 -1.33 -2.93
C SER A 95 11.69 -0.44 -2.69
N ASP A 96 12.28 -0.52 -1.51
CA ASP A 96 13.36 0.36 -1.09
C ASP A 96 14.65 0.04 -1.85
N LEU A 97 14.91 -1.26 -2.08
CA LEU A 97 16.02 -1.68 -2.94
C LEU A 97 15.82 -1.20 -4.37
N LYS A 98 14.60 -1.30 -4.91
CA LYS A 98 14.31 -0.81 -6.26
C LYS A 98 14.53 0.70 -6.35
N THR A 99 14.04 1.47 -5.38
CA THR A 99 14.26 2.93 -5.33
C THR A 99 15.73 3.28 -5.19
N HIS A 100 16.51 2.50 -4.44
CA HIS A 100 17.95 2.68 -4.32
C HIS A 100 18.72 2.42 -5.64
N LEU A 101 18.19 1.54 -6.51
CA LEU A 101 18.80 1.17 -7.79
C LEU A 101 18.36 2.04 -8.98
N LEU A 102 17.41 2.96 -8.77
CA LEU A 102 16.96 3.93 -9.78
C LEU A 102 17.83 5.17 -9.74
#